data_AF-A0A7C9P4Q4-F1
#
_entry.id   AF-A0A7C9P4Q4-F1
#
_cell.length_a   1.000
_cell.length_b   1.000
_cell.length_c   1.000
_cell.angle_alpha   90.00
_cell.angle_beta   90.00
_cell.angle_gamma   90.00
#
_symmetry.space_group_name_H-M   'P 1'
#
loop_
_entity.id
_entity.type
_entity.pdbx_description
1 polymer ?
#
loop_
_entity_poly.entity_id
_entity_poly.type
_entity_poly.pdbx_seq_one_letter_code
_entity_poly.pdbx_strand_id
1 'polypeptide(L)'
;MNDALSRLAEIIAELLKLLVMVLLIQIIFFNLGRLSLWFLTIGRYPRGALTQRDVNWVTLFGFITFVMFVLAMGFYNASFGAYSMT
;
A
#
# COMPACT_ATOMS: atom_id res chain seq x y z
N MET A 1 -27.51 30.62 -6.29
CA MET A 1 -27.82 29.24 -6.74
C MET A 1 -26.62 28.59 -7.43
N ASN A 2 -25.95 29.27 -8.38
CA ASN A 2 -24.72 28.78 -8.99
C ASN A 2 -23.58 28.50 -7.99
N ASP A 3 -23.39 29.34 -6.97
CA ASP A 3 -22.32 29.15 -5.97
C ASP A 3 -22.52 27.93 -5.05
N ALA A 4 -23.76 27.51 -4.82
CA ALA A 4 -24.03 26.30 -4.06
C ALA A 4 -23.74 25.05 -4.90
N LEU A 5 -24.03 25.12 -6.20
CA LEU A 5 -23.80 24.04 -7.15
C LEU A 5 -22.30 23.81 -7.41
N SER A 6 -21.52 24.88 -7.51
CA SER A 6 -20.06 24.79 -7.66
C SER A 6 -19.38 24.18 -6.43
N ARG A 7 -19.77 24.59 -5.22
CA ARG A 7 -19.25 24.03 -3.96
C ARG A 7 -19.56 22.53 -3.82
N LEU A 8 -20.76 22.10 -4.23
CA LEU A 8 -21.11 20.68 -4.23
C LEU A 8 -20.25 19.89 -5.22
N ALA A 9 -19.98 20.46 -6.41
CA ALA A 9 -19.12 19.83 -7.40
C ALA A 9 -17.67 19.68 -6.91
N GLU A 10 -17.13 20.69 -6.20
CA GLU A 10 -15.80 20.62 -5.58
C GLU A 10 -15.71 19.50 -4.54
N ILE A 11 -16.70 19.40 -3.65
CA ILE A 11 -16.75 18.33 -2.63
C ILE A 11 -16.80 16.95 -3.29
N ILE A 12 -17.64 16.78 -4.31
CA ILE A 12 -17.73 15.50 -5.04
C ILE A 12 -16.40 15.17 -5.71
N ALA A 13 -15.72 16.16 -6.30
CA ALA A 13 -14.42 15.96 -6.93
C ALA A 13 -13.33 15.57 -5.91
N GLU A 14 -13.33 16.18 -4.73
CA GLU A 14 -12.40 15.81 -3.64
C GLU A 14 -12.66 14.39 -3.13
N LEU A 15 -13.92 14.02 -2.92
CA LEU A 15 -14.30 12.66 -2.54
C LEU A 15 -13.86 11.65 -3.61
N LEU A 16 -14.02 11.99 -4.89
CA LEU A 16 -13.57 11.14 -5.99
C LEU A 16 -12.05 10.97 -6.00
N LYS A 17 -11.29 12.05 -5.79
CA LYS A 17 -9.82 11.99 -5.66
C LYS A 17 -9.40 11.11 -4.49
N LEU A 18 -10.05 11.25 -3.35
CA LEU A 18 -9.79 10.43 -2.16
C LEU A 18 -10.08 8.96 -2.45
N LEU A 19 -11.21 8.65 -3.08
CA LEU A 19 -11.57 7.29 -3.47
C LEU A 19 -10.52 6.67 -4.40
N VAL A 20 -10.10 7.39 -5.44
CA VAL A 20 -9.06 6.95 -6.37
C VAL A 20 -7.75 6.71 -5.64
N MET A 21 -7.36 7.61 -4.73
CA MET A 21 -6.14 7.46 -3.93
C MET A 21 -6.19 6.19 -3.06
N VAL A 22 -7.30 5.96 -2.36
CA VAL A 22 -7.49 4.76 -1.52
C VAL A 22 -7.42 3.48 -2.37
N LEU A 23 -8.07 3.46 -3.53
CA LEU A 23 -8.02 2.31 -4.44
C LEU A 23 -6.60 2.04 -4.94
N LEU A 24 -5.85 3.07 -5.33
CA LEU A 24 -4.46 2.93 -5.76
C LEU A 24 -3.58 2.36 -4.65
N ILE A 25 -3.72 2.89 -3.43
CA ILE A 25 -2.99 2.40 -2.25
C ILE A 25 -3.32 0.92 -2.00
N GLN A 26 -4.61 0.55 -2.07
CA GLN A 26 -5.05 -0.82 -1.88
C GLN A 26 -4.45 -1.76 -2.95
N ILE A 27 -4.43 -1.34 -4.22
CA ILE A 27 -3.80 -2.12 -5.30
C ILE A 27 -2.31 -2.32 -5.04
N ILE A 28 -1.60 -1.26 -4.61
CA ILE A 28 -0.17 -1.34 -4.30
C ILE A 28 0.08 -2.33 -3.17
N PHE A 29 -0.61 -2.20 -2.04
CA PHE A 29 -0.44 -3.11 -0.91
C PHE A 29 -0.85 -4.54 -1.23
N PHE A 30 -1.94 -4.74 -1.97
CA PHE A 30 -2.35 -6.08 -2.38
C PHE A 30 -1.27 -6.76 -3.25
N ASN A 31 -0.69 -6.04 -4.21
CA ASN A 31 0.38 -6.60 -5.04
C ASN A 31 1.66 -6.85 -4.24
N LEU A 32 2.05 -5.94 -3.36
CA LEU A 32 3.18 -6.13 -2.44
C LEU A 32 2.99 -7.36 -1.55
N GLY A 33 1.81 -7.51 -0.96
CA GLY A 33 1.48 -8.65 -0.12
C GLY A 33 1.44 -9.95 -0.88
N ARG A 34 0.93 -9.94 -2.11
CA ARG A 34 0.96 -11.10 -3.00
C ARG A 34 2.41 -11.50 -3.33
N LEU A 35 3.27 -10.54 -3.63
CA LEU A 35 4.69 -10.80 -3.89
C LEU A 35 5.38 -11.35 -2.65
N SER A 36 5.18 -10.74 -1.47
CA SER A 36 5.83 -11.20 -0.24
C SER A 36 5.37 -12.60 0.15
N LEU A 37 4.07 -12.90 0.08
CA LEU A 37 3.54 -14.24 0.31
C LEU A 37 4.01 -15.23 -0.75
N TRP A 38 4.16 -14.81 -2.01
CA TRP A 38 4.74 -15.65 -3.06
C TRP A 38 6.20 -16.02 -2.75
N PHE A 39 7.02 -15.08 -2.27
CA PHE A 39 8.38 -15.37 -1.82
C PHE A 39 8.40 -16.28 -0.58
N LEU A 40 7.59 -15.99 0.43
CA LEU A 40 7.52 -16.75 1.68
C LEU A 40 7.07 -18.21 1.46
N THR A 41 6.19 -18.43 0.48
CA THR A 41 5.69 -19.77 0.14
C THR A 41 6.50 -20.47 -0.95
N ILE A 42 7.65 -19.91 -1.36
CA ILE A 42 8.52 -20.45 -2.42
C ILE A 42 7.71 -20.72 -3.70
N GLY A 43 6.87 -19.74 -4.05
CA GLY A 43 6.04 -19.77 -5.24
C GLY A 43 4.76 -20.60 -5.16
N ARG A 44 4.46 -21.22 -4.01
CA ARG A 44 3.26 -22.05 -3.79
C ARG A 44 2.01 -21.25 -3.39
N TYR A 45 2.09 -19.92 -3.40
CA TYR A 45 0.97 -19.06 -3.02
C TYR A 45 -0.26 -19.29 -3.90
N PRO A 46 -1.45 -19.55 -3.31
CA PRO A 46 -2.65 -19.85 -4.08
C PRO A 46 -3.03 -18.71 -5.02
N ARG A 47 -3.39 -19.09 -6.25
CA ARG A 47 -3.79 -18.18 -7.34
C ARG A 47 -5.30 -18.28 -7.60
N GLY A 48 -5.90 -17.23 -8.13
CA GLY A 48 -7.29 -17.24 -8.60
C GLY A 48 -8.31 -17.04 -7.47
N ALA A 49 -9.36 -17.87 -7.43
CA ALA A 49 -10.52 -17.70 -6.55
C ALA A 49 -10.16 -17.71 -5.04
N LEU A 50 -9.15 -18.47 -4.65
CA LEU A 50 -8.66 -18.50 -3.27
C LEU A 50 -8.00 -17.16 -2.88
N THR A 51 -7.32 -16.49 -3.81
CA THR A 51 -6.72 -15.17 -3.57
C THR A 51 -7.78 -14.08 -3.35
N GLN A 52 -8.94 -14.20 -4.02
CA GLN A 52 -10.05 -13.24 -3.84
C GLN A 52 -10.71 -13.36 -2.47
N ARG A 53 -10.72 -14.56 -1.88
CA ARG A 53 -11.24 -14.78 -0.53
C ARG A 53 -10.37 -14.10 0.54
N ASP A 54 -9.06 -14.03 0.29
CA ASP A 54 -8.07 -13.58 1.27
C ASP A 54 -7.56 -12.15 0.98
N VAL A 55 -8.28 -11.33 0.21
CA VAL A 55 -7.83 -9.98 -0.19
C VAL A 55 -7.38 -9.13 1.00
N ASN A 56 -8.15 -9.14 2.10
CA ASN A 56 -7.80 -8.39 3.30
C ASN A 56 -6.49 -8.89 3.93
N TRP A 57 -6.30 -10.21 3.99
CA TRP A 57 -5.06 -10.82 4.49
C TRP A 57 -3.87 -10.50 3.60
N VAL A 58 -4.02 -10.61 2.27
CA VAL A 58 -2.95 -10.28 1.32
C VAL A 58 -2.56 -8.81 1.49
N THR A 59 -3.53 -7.91 1.55
CA THR A 59 -3.29 -6.46 1.68
C THR A 59 -2.59 -6.14 3.01
N LEU A 60 -2.98 -6.81 4.10
CA LEU A 60 -2.31 -6.69 5.41
C LEU A 60 -0.84 -7.13 5.34
N PHE A 61 -0.55 -8.27 4.70
CA PHE A 61 0.83 -8.71 4.48
C PHE A 61 1.64 -7.71 3.65
N GLY A 62 1.01 -7.07 2.66
CA GLY A 62 1.63 -6.00 1.89
C GLY A 62 1.97 -4.79 2.74
N PHE A 63 1.06 -4.38 3.61
CA PHE A 63 1.30 -3.30 4.58
C PHE A 63 2.45 -3.65 5.55
N ILE A 64 2.45 -4.87 6.12
CA ILE A 64 3.54 -5.34 7.00
C ILE A 64 4.88 -5.31 6.26
N THR A 65 4.91 -5.79 5.01
CA THR A 65 6.11 -5.79 4.18
C THR A 65 6.63 -4.37 3.96
N PHE A 66 5.74 -3.43 3.68
CA PHE A 66 6.09 -2.03 3.53
C PHE A 66 6.66 -1.41 4.82
N VAL A 67 6.02 -1.66 5.97
CA VAL A 67 6.51 -1.17 7.27
C VAL A 67 7.91 -1.73 7.55
N MET A 68 8.11 -3.03 7.34
CA MET A 68 9.44 -3.66 7.51
C MET A 68 10.49 -3.06 6.59
N PHE A 69 10.13 -2.77 5.33
CA PHE A 69 11.03 -2.11 4.39
C PHE A 69 11.42 -0.70 4.85
N VAL A 70 10.45 0.10 5.31
CA VAL A 70 10.70 1.46 5.83
C VAL A 70 11.58 1.41 7.07
N LEU A 71 11.31 0.48 8.00
CA LEU A 71 12.15 0.28 9.18
C LEU A 71 13.58 -0.10 8.79
N ALA A 72 13.74 -1.08 7.88
CA ALA A 72 15.05 -1.50 7.40
C ALA A 72 15.82 -0.35 6.75
N MET A 73 15.16 0.47 5.93
CA MET A 73 15.76 1.68 5.35
C MET A 73 16.14 2.72 6.40
N GLY A 74 15.29 2.91 7.42
CA GLY A 74 15.60 3.79 8.55
C GLY A 74 16.85 3.33 9.31
N PHE A 75 16.95 2.04 9.61
CA PHE A 75 18.13 1.45 10.25
C PHE A 75 19.37 1.53 9.37
N TYR A 76 19.24 1.25 8.07
CA TYR A 76 20.34 1.39 7.10
C TYR A 76 20.87 2.82 7.08
N ASN A 77 19.99 3.81 6.94
CA ASN A 77 20.38 5.22 6.91
C ASN A 77 21.00 5.67 8.24
N ALA A 78 20.46 5.24 9.37
CA ALA A 78 21.03 5.57 10.68
C ALA A 78 22.41 4.94 10.89
N SER A 79 22.60 3.69 10.45
CA SER A 79 23.86 2.97 10.62
C SER A 79 24.93 3.52 9.68
N PHE A 80 24.67 3.54 8.37
CA PHE A 80 25.65 3.98 7.38
C PHE A 80 25.86 5.50 7.36
N GLY A 81 24.84 6.30 7.70
CA GLY A 81 24.97 7.74 7.88
C GLY A 81 25.80 8.12 9.11
N ALA A 82 25.82 7.27 10.14
CA ALA A 82 26.71 7.45 11.29
C ALA A 82 28.18 7.13 10.94
N TYR A 83 28.43 6.11 10.12
CA TYR A 83 29.79 5.77 9.67
C TYR A 83 30.40 6.78 8.67
N SER A 84 29.60 7.62 8.01
CA SER A 84 30.11 8.64 7.09
C SER A 84 30.56 9.94 7.76
N MET A 85 30.41 10.08 9.09
CA MET A 85 30.81 11.27 9.85
C MET A 85 32.01 11.03 10.79
N THR A 86 32.63 9.86 10.75
CA THR A 86 33.89 9.51 11.44
C THR A 86 35.00 9.29 10.43
#